data_AF-M5E0L0-F1
#
_entry.id   AF-M5E0L0-F1
#
_cell.length_a   1.000
_cell.length_b   1.000
_cell.length_c   1.000
_cell.angle_alpha   90.00
_cell.angle_beta   90.00
_cell.angle_gamma   90.00
#
_symmetry.space_group_name_H-M   'P 1'
#
loop_
_entity.id
_entity.type
_entity.pdbx_description
1 polymer ?
#
loop_
_entity_poly.entity_id
_entity_poly.type
_entity_poly.pdbx_seq_one_letter_code
_entity_poly.pdbx_strand_id
1 'polypeptide(L)'
;MKKHVLLLTSIAALISGCATPVANFETLSQTATRDAALADDSALELLQRSEALAVDAKQKKLSYFAPAHAETAQYWLDKSQALSAKGKPSGEVKSAAMTSIRTWEAGLQARENALKTLKPAFDHQQVLREIHANDYYPEDNRQLNERLTQLIRMLEADKQQEANKEQRSLLADMHDLEVRVVEFVQLQAIKDDLAKLKTENADELSPISWQTAQSALKQAQALIAKTPRATGAIAKATEGAKRAAAHARVIADLTQEILAAKDADAEALALRMERWLYQISVALKHDDIRYLSMPEQAKRYAAAVEELQR
;
A
#
# COMPACT_ATOMS: atom_id res chain seq x y z
N MET A 1 -45.74 52.04 15.09
CA MET A 1 -45.80 50.57 15.20
C MET A 1 -45.73 49.95 13.81
N LYS A 2 -44.57 49.46 13.37
CA LYS A 2 -44.42 48.64 12.16
C LYS A 2 -43.84 47.30 12.60
N LYS A 3 -44.58 46.21 12.43
CA LYS A 3 -44.15 44.85 12.76
C LYS A 3 -43.47 44.25 11.53
N HIS A 4 -42.22 43.83 11.69
CA HIS A 4 -41.50 43.01 10.72
C HIS A 4 -41.93 41.55 10.89
N VAL A 5 -42.39 40.92 9.80
CA VAL A 5 -42.58 39.47 9.72
C VAL A 5 -41.47 38.95 8.81
N LEU A 6 -40.51 38.24 9.39
CA LEU A 6 -39.44 37.55 8.69
C LEU A 6 -39.93 36.12 8.38
N LEU A 7 -40.11 35.80 7.10
CA LEU A 7 -40.50 34.47 6.65
C LEU A 7 -39.22 33.65 6.45
N LEU A 8 -38.96 32.66 7.31
CA LEU A 8 -37.91 31.66 7.10
C LEU A 8 -38.44 30.53 6.21
N THR A 9 -38.01 30.48 4.96
CA THR A 9 -38.19 29.34 4.05
C THR A 9 -37.06 28.34 4.24
N SER A 10 -37.34 27.26 4.96
CA SER A 10 -36.45 26.09 5.05
C SER A 10 -36.47 25.31 3.75
N ILE A 11 -35.35 25.30 3.03
CA ILE A 11 -35.10 24.44 1.86
C ILE A 11 -34.74 23.04 2.39
N ALA A 12 -35.64 22.08 2.19
CA ALA A 12 -35.33 20.67 2.38
C ALA A 12 -34.56 20.15 1.16
N ALA A 13 -33.25 19.95 1.34
CA ALA A 13 -32.41 19.27 0.36
C ALA A 13 -32.75 17.77 0.38
N LEU A 14 -33.49 17.30 -0.62
CA LEU A 14 -33.68 15.89 -0.91
C LEU A 14 -32.35 15.34 -1.45
N ILE A 15 -31.64 14.57 -0.63
CA ILE A 15 -30.50 13.77 -1.06
C ILE A 15 -31.07 12.56 -1.81
N SER A 16 -31.30 12.69 -3.10
CA SER A 16 -31.54 11.54 -3.97
C SER A 16 -30.22 10.78 -4.11
N GLY A 17 -30.01 9.78 -3.26
CA GLY A 17 -28.97 8.78 -3.48
C GLY A 17 -29.28 8.07 -4.79
N CYS A 18 -28.45 8.27 -5.82
CA CYS A 18 -28.52 7.51 -7.05
C CYS A 18 -28.14 6.06 -6.73
N ALA A 19 -29.13 5.25 -6.33
CA ALA A 19 -28.98 3.81 -6.31
C ALA A 19 -28.82 3.35 -7.76
N THR A 20 -27.65 2.80 -8.09
CA THR A 20 -27.43 2.16 -9.39
C THR A 20 -28.38 0.98 -9.48
N PRO A 21 -29.26 0.90 -10.50
CA PRO A 21 -30.19 -0.21 -10.61
C PRO A 21 -29.43 -1.52 -10.92
N VAL A 22 -29.99 -2.65 -10.50
CA VAL A 22 -29.50 -3.98 -10.91
C VAL A 22 -29.52 -4.08 -12.44
N ALA A 23 -28.38 -4.44 -13.03
CA ALA A 23 -28.26 -4.60 -14.48
C ALA A 23 -29.24 -5.67 -14.98
N ASN A 24 -29.94 -5.40 -16.08
CA ASN A 24 -30.92 -6.31 -16.70
C ASN A 24 -32.04 -6.78 -15.74
N PHE A 25 -32.36 -5.99 -14.70
CA PHE A 25 -33.36 -6.36 -13.69
C PHE A 25 -34.74 -6.71 -14.28
N GLU A 26 -35.17 -6.01 -15.33
CA GLU A 26 -36.46 -6.29 -15.96
C GLU A 26 -36.54 -7.72 -16.48
N THR A 27 -35.52 -8.16 -17.24
CA THR A 27 -35.40 -9.53 -17.73
C THR A 27 -35.33 -10.55 -16.60
N LEU A 28 -34.59 -10.24 -15.53
CA LEU A 28 -34.51 -11.07 -14.33
C LEU A 28 -35.89 -11.23 -13.67
N SER A 29 -36.62 -10.13 -13.48
CA SER A 29 -37.93 -10.12 -12.84
C SER A 29 -39.00 -10.83 -13.68
N GLN A 30 -38.94 -10.72 -15.01
CA GLN A 30 -39.82 -11.44 -15.92
C GLN A 30 -39.57 -12.95 -15.84
N THR A 31 -38.29 -13.35 -15.82
CA THR A 31 -37.89 -14.75 -15.67
C THR A 31 -38.33 -15.29 -14.31
N ALA A 32 -38.12 -14.53 -13.23
CA ALA A 32 -38.55 -14.90 -11.89
C ALA A 32 -40.08 -15.11 -11.79
N THR A 33 -40.87 -14.26 -12.45
CA THR A 33 -42.33 -14.43 -12.49
C THR A 33 -42.73 -15.71 -13.22
N ARG A 34 -42.06 -16.03 -14.33
CA ARG A 34 -42.28 -17.28 -15.07
C ARG A 34 -41.92 -18.50 -14.21
N ASP A 35 -40.75 -18.47 -13.58
CA ASP A 35 -40.29 -19.54 -12.71
C ASP A 35 -41.22 -19.76 -11.53
N ALA A 36 -41.74 -18.67 -10.93
CA ALA A 36 -42.72 -18.74 -9.85
C ALA A 36 -44.03 -19.43 -10.27
N ALA A 37 -44.47 -19.25 -11.53
CA ALA A 37 -45.68 -19.88 -12.06
C ALA A 37 -45.48 -21.38 -12.32
N LEU A 38 -44.24 -21.82 -12.57
CA LEU A 38 -43.87 -23.21 -12.82
C LEU A 38 -43.36 -23.92 -11.55
N ALA A 39 -43.11 -23.20 -10.46
CA ALA A 39 -42.56 -23.76 -9.24
C ALA A 39 -43.59 -24.60 -8.46
N ASP A 40 -43.23 -25.87 -8.23
CA ASP A 40 -43.99 -26.80 -7.38
C ASP A 40 -43.94 -26.38 -5.89
N ASP A 41 -42.86 -25.70 -5.48
CA ASP A 41 -42.68 -25.17 -4.12
C ASP A 41 -43.87 -24.30 -3.70
N SER A 42 -44.29 -24.42 -2.45
CA SER A 42 -45.26 -23.51 -1.84
C SER A 42 -44.70 -22.09 -1.68
N ALA A 43 -45.59 -21.10 -1.51
CA ALA A 43 -45.17 -19.73 -1.22
C ALA A 43 -44.32 -19.62 0.07
N LEU A 44 -44.58 -20.49 1.05
CA LEU A 44 -43.81 -20.55 2.30
C LEU A 44 -42.40 -21.09 2.07
N GLU A 45 -42.24 -22.16 1.27
CA GLU A 45 -40.92 -22.73 0.95
C GLU A 45 -40.05 -21.73 0.18
N LEU A 46 -40.63 -20.98 -0.77
CA LEU A 46 -39.90 -19.93 -1.48
C LEU A 46 -39.48 -18.77 -0.55
N LEU A 47 -40.34 -18.39 0.40
CA LEU A 47 -39.98 -17.39 1.41
C LEU A 47 -38.81 -17.86 2.27
N GLN A 48 -38.87 -19.08 2.81
CA GLN A 48 -37.79 -19.67 3.62
C GLN A 48 -36.49 -19.77 2.84
N ARG A 49 -36.54 -20.17 1.56
CA ARG A 49 -35.37 -20.18 0.68
C ARG A 49 -34.77 -18.78 0.49
N SER A 50 -35.61 -17.77 0.27
CA SER A 50 -35.14 -16.40 0.13
C SER A 50 -34.48 -15.88 1.42
N GLU A 51 -35.07 -16.19 2.58
CA GLU A 51 -34.49 -15.85 3.89
C GLU A 51 -33.13 -16.52 4.11
N ALA A 52 -33.00 -17.80 3.74
CA ALA A 52 -31.73 -18.51 3.79
C ALA A 52 -30.66 -17.87 2.89
N LEU A 53 -31.04 -17.44 1.68
CA LEU A 53 -30.16 -16.70 0.78
C LEU A 53 -29.77 -15.33 1.33
N ALA A 54 -30.67 -14.62 2.03
CA ALA A 54 -30.34 -13.36 2.68
C ALA A 54 -29.30 -13.54 3.80
N VAL A 55 -29.40 -14.63 4.57
CA VAL A 55 -28.39 -14.99 5.59
C VAL A 55 -27.04 -15.28 4.94
N ASP A 56 -26.99 -16.10 3.88
CA ASP A 56 -25.77 -16.41 3.14
C ASP A 56 -25.15 -15.14 2.52
N ALA A 57 -25.97 -14.29 1.90
CA ALA A 57 -25.55 -13.01 1.34
C ALA A 57 -24.90 -12.10 2.39
N LYS A 58 -25.46 -12.04 3.60
CA LYS A 58 -24.87 -11.28 4.72
C LYS A 58 -23.52 -11.84 5.14
N GLN A 59 -23.40 -13.16 5.31
CA GLN A 59 -22.13 -13.82 5.66
C GLN A 59 -21.06 -13.57 4.59
N LYS A 60 -21.47 -13.56 3.32
CA LYS A 60 -20.62 -13.30 2.16
C LYS A 60 -20.36 -11.82 1.90
N LYS A 61 -20.86 -10.91 2.75
CA LYS A 61 -20.71 -9.45 2.62
C LYS A 61 -21.23 -8.92 1.28
N LEU A 62 -22.38 -9.43 0.83
CA LEU A 62 -22.93 -9.06 -0.47
C LEU A 62 -23.18 -7.55 -0.60
N SER A 63 -23.57 -6.86 0.48
CA SER A 63 -23.74 -5.40 0.47
C SER A 63 -22.46 -4.63 0.10
N TYR A 64 -21.27 -5.21 0.26
CA TYR A 64 -20.03 -4.61 -0.22
C TYR A 64 -19.79 -4.92 -1.71
N PHE A 65 -19.97 -6.18 -2.12
CA PHE A 65 -19.64 -6.64 -3.47
C PHE A 65 -20.70 -6.36 -4.53
N ALA A 66 -21.97 -6.39 -4.14
CA ALA A 66 -23.12 -6.15 -5.01
C ALA A 66 -24.28 -5.50 -4.20
N PRO A 67 -24.14 -4.24 -3.74
CA PRO A 67 -25.18 -3.53 -2.98
C PRO A 67 -26.50 -3.40 -3.73
N ALA A 68 -26.50 -3.13 -5.04
CA ALA A 68 -27.74 -2.94 -5.78
C ALA A 68 -28.56 -4.24 -5.78
N HIS A 69 -27.88 -5.38 -5.95
CA HIS A 69 -28.51 -6.69 -5.82
C HIS A 69 -28.99 -6.94 -4.39
N ALA A 70 -28.17 -6.62 -3.37
CA ALA A 70 -28.54 -6.84 -1.99
C ALA A 70 -29.77 -6.02 -1.57
N GLU A 71 -29.80 -4.73 -1.91
CA GLU A 71 -30.93 -3.84 -1.63
C GLU A 71 -32.20 -4.27 -2.37
N THR A 72 -32.07 -4.61 -3.66
CA THR A 72 -33.20 -5.04 -4.49
C THR A 72 -33.76 -6.38 -4.00
N ALA A 73 -32.90 -7.36 -3.72
CA ALA A 73 -33.32 -8.67 -3.25
C ALA A 73 -34.02 -8.59 -1.89
N GLN A 74 -33.50 -7.76 -0.98
CA GLN A 74 -34.12 -7.52 0.33
C GLN A 74 -35.49 -6.85 0.19
N TYR A 75 -35.62 -5.84 -0.68
CA TYR A 75 -36.90 -5.20 -0.96
C TYR A 75 -37.97 -6.21 -1.41
N TRP A 76 -37.62 -7.15 -2.30
CA TRP A 76 -38.55 -8.17 -2.77
C TRP A 76 -38.88 -9.24 -1.72
N LEU A 77 -37.93 -9.55 -0.82
CA LEU A 77 -38.18 -10.42 0.33
C LEU A 77 -39.23 -9.77 1.25
N ASP A 78 -38.99 -8.52 1.66
CA ASP A 78 -39.88 -7.77 2.55
C ASP A 78 -41.28 -7.63 1.93
N LYS A 79 -41.34 -7.38 0.62
CA LYS A 79 -42.59 -7.31 -0.14
C LYS A 79 -43.32 -8.65 -0.13
N SER A 80 -42.63 -9.77 -0.36
CA SER A 80 -43.24 -11.10 -0.34
C SER A 80 -43.79 -11.45 1.05
N GLN A 81 -43.04 -11.16 2.12
CA GLN A 81 -43.49 -11.33 3.50
C GLN A 81 -44.74 -10.49 3.80
N ALA A 82 -44.77 -9.24 3.35
CA ALA A 82 -45.92 -8.36 3.52
C ALA A 82 -47.16 -8.84 2.75
N LEU A 83 -47.00 -9.40 1.53
CA LEU A 83 -48.09 -9.99 0.76
C LEU A 83 -48.66 -11.23 1.47
N SER A 84 -47.77 -12.11 1.96
CA SER A 84 -48.14 -13.32 2.72
C SER A 84 -48.92 -12.96 3.99
N ALA A 85 -48.41 -12.01 4.78
CA ALA A 85 -49.08 -11.54 6.01
C ALA A 85 -50.46 -10.91 5.77
N LYS A 86 -50.68 -10.33 4.58
CA LYS A 86 -51.98 -9.76 4.17
C LYS A 86 -52.94 -10.79 3.56
N GLY A 87 -52.58 -12.08 3.52
CA GLY A 87 -53.40 -13.14 2.93
C GLY A 87 -53.62 -12.97 1.43
N LYS A 88 -52.65 -12.37 0.72
CA LYS A 88 -52.73 -12.18 -0.74
C LYS A 88 -52.64 -13.53 -1.50
N PRO A 89 -53.11 -13.59 -2.76
CA PRO A 89 -53.04 -14.80 -3.55
C PRO A 89 -51.62 -15.39 -3.60
N SER A 90 -51.53 -16.72 -3.48
CA SER A 90 -50.26 -17.45 -3.44
C SER A 90 -49.36 -17.11 -4.64
N GLY A 91 -49.93 -16.89 -5.84
CA GLY A 91 -49.17 -16.49 -7.02
C GLY A 91 -48.42 -15.16 -6.88
N GLU A 92 -49.01 -14.15 -6.22
CA GLU A 92 -48.35 -12.86 -5.97
C GLU A 92 -47.19 -13.01 -4.98
N VAL A 93 -47.40 -13.80 -3.91
CA VAL A 93 -46.37 -14.10 -2.91
C VAL A 93 -45.21 -14.87 -3.55
N LYS A 94 -45.52 -15.91 -4.35
CA LYS A 94 -44.54 -16.71 -5.10
C LYS A 94 -43.72 -15.86 -6.05
N SER A 95 -44.36 -14.99 -6.85
CA SER A 95 -43.64 -14.10 -7.78
C SER A 95 -42.67 -13.18 -7.05
N ALA A 96 -43.11 -12.52 -5.97
CA ALA A 96 -42.23 -11.65 -5.18
C ALA A 96 -41.09 -12.43 -4.51
N ALA A 97 -41.36 -13.61 -3.95
CA ALA A 97 -40.34 -14.46 -3.34
C ALA A 97 -39.31 -14.94 -4.37
N MET A 98 -39.76 -15.37 -5.55
CA MET A 98 -38.88 -15.81 -6.62
C MET A 98 -38.03 -14.66 -7.17
N THR A 99 -38.58 -13.46 -7.33
CA THR A 99 -37.79 -12.28 -7.72
C THR A 99 -36.69 -12.00 -6.71
N SER A 100 -36.98 -12.12 -5.41
CA SER A 100 -35.99 -12.01 -4.35
C SER A 100 -34.89 -13.08 -4.46
N ILE A 101 -35.27 -14.36 -4.59
CA ILE A 101 -34.35 -15.50 -4.77
C ILE A 101 -33.41 -15.26 -5.96
N ARG A 102 -33.97 -14.96 -7.14
CA ARG A 102 -33.19 -14.74 -8.37
C ARG A 102 -32.23 -13.56 -8.24
N THR A 103 -32.65 -12.50 -7.54
CA THR A 103 -31.80 -11.33 -7.30
C THR A 103 -30.66 -11.66 -6.33
N TRP A 104 -30.91 -12.45 -5.27
CA TRP A 104 -29.85 -12.94 -4.39
C TRP A 104 -28.85 -13.83 -5.12
N GLU A 105 -29.34 -14.79 -5.92
CA GLU A 105 -28.50 -15.69 -6.72
C GLU A 105 -27.60 -14.90 -7.69
N ALA A 106 -28.18 -13.93 -8.42
CA ALA A 106 -27.43 -13.06 -9.32
C ALA A 106 -26.40 -12.20 -8.58
N GLY A 107 -26.74 -11.64 -7.42
CA GLY A 107 -25.80 -10.89 -6.60
C GLY A 107 -24.63 -11.74 -6.11
N LEU A 108 -24.90 -12.95 -5.61
CA LEU A 108 -23.87 -13.90 -5.19
C LEU A 108 -22.95 -14.27 -6.36
N GLN A 109 -23.49 -14.45 -7.57
CA GLN A 109 -22.68 -14.66 -8.77
C GLN A 109 -21.83 -13.44 -9.13
N ALA A 110 -22.38 -12.22 -9.03
CA ALA A 110 -21.64 -10.98 -9.26
C ALA A 110 -20.48 -10.82 -8.27
N ARG A 111 -20.68 -11.20 -6.99
CA ARG A 111 -19.60 -11.27 -6.00
C ARG A 111 -18.48 -12.23 -6.43
N GLU A 112 -18.81 -13.45 -6.82
CA GLU A 112 -17.79 -14.42 -7.25
C GLU A 112 -17.03 -13.91 -8.48
N ASN A 113 -17.73 -13.27 -9.43
CA ASN A 113 -17.08 -12.61 -10.56
C ASN A 113 -16.14 -11.49 -10.11
N ALA A 114 -16.55 -10.65 -9.16
CA ALA A 114 -15.71 -9.58 -8.63
C ALA A 114 -14.46 -10.11 -7.92
N LEU A 115 -14.60 -11.14 -7.08
CA LEU A 115 -13.48 -11.79 -6.40
C LEU A 115 -12.49 -12.41 -7.39
N LYS A 116 -12.99 -13.08 -8.43
CA LYS A 116 -12.15 -13.69 -9.46
C LYS A 116 -11.45 -12.64 -10.33
N THR A 117 -12.20 -11.66 -10.82
CA THR A 117 -11.70 -10.62 -11.73
C THR A 117 -10.69 -9.70 -11.06
N LEU A 118 -10.96 -9.30 -9.82
CA LEU A 118 -10.15 -8.33 -9.07
C LEU A 118 -9.14 -9.00 -8.14
N LYS A 119 -8.93 -10.32 -8.25
CA LYS A 119 -7.98 -11.06 -7.42
C LYS A 119 -6.59 -10.37 -7.38
N PRO A 120 -5.99 -9.95 -8.51
CA PRO A 120 -4.69 -9.28 -8.46
C PRO A 120 -4.70 -8.00 -7.62
N ALA A 121 -5.77 -7.21 -7.70
CA ALA A 121 -5.91 -5.99 -6.91
C ALA A 121 -6.09 -6.31 -5.42
N PHE A 122 -6.89 -7.31 -5.06
CA PHE A 122 -7.04 -7.73 -3.65
C PHE A 122 -5.73 -8.29 -3.06
N ASP A 123 -5.00 -9.10 -3.83
CA ASP A 123 -3.70 -9.63 -3.41
C ASP A 123 -2.71 -8.47 -3.16
N HIS A 124 -2.67 -7.48 -4.06
CA HIS A 124 -1.80 -6.31 -3.91
C HIS A 124 -2.26 -5.42 -2.74
N GLN A 125 -3.56 -5.28 -2.51
CA GLN A 125 -4.10 -4.53 -1.38
C GLN A 125 -3.66 -5.15 -0.05
N GLN A 126 -3.55 -6.48 0.00
CA GLN A 126 -3.01 -7.18 1.16
C GLN A 126 -1.53 -6.86 1.36
N VAL A 127 -0.71 -6.85 0.31
CA VAL A 127 0.70 -6.43 0.40
C VAL A 127 0.82 -5.01 0.95
N LEU A 128 0.01 -4.05 0.45
CA LEU A 128 0.00 -2.67 0.95
C LEU A 128 -0.36 -2.58 2.44
N ARG A 129 -1.27 -3.44 2.93
CA ARG A 129 -1.58 -3.53 4.36
C ARG A 129 -0.40 -4.08 5.18
N GLU A 130 0.27 -5.11 4.68
CA GLU A 130 1.40 -5.75 5.36
C GLU A 130 2.61 -4.82 5.52
N ILE A 131 2.84 -3.94 4.55
CA ILE A 131 3.89 -2.90 4.64
C ILE A 131 3.41 -1.63 5.35
N HIS A 132 2.21 -1.65 5.94
CA HIS A 132 1.63 -0.52 6.66
C HIS A 132 1.52 0.76 5.82
N ALA A 133 1.16 0.63 4.53
CA ALA A 133 1.09 1.77 3.61
C ALA A 133 0.19 2.92 4.12
N ASN A 134 -0.86 2.59 4.87
CA ASN A 134 -1.77 3.58 5.47
C ASN A 134 -1.11 4.50 6.50
N ASP A 135 -0.06 4.02 7.19
CA ASP A 135 0.59 4.78 8.26
C ASP A 135 1.55 5.83 7.68
N TYR A 136 2.11 5.56 6.49
CA TYR A 136 3.05 6.44 5.80
C TYR A 136 2.39 7.32 4.74
N TYR A 137 1.40 6.77 4.01
CA TYR A 137 0.72 7.41 2.88
C TYR A 137 -0.80 7.16 2.95
N PRO A 138 -1.50 7.71 3.97
CA PRO A 138 -2.92 7.43 4.22
C PRO A 138 -3.82 7.86 3.06
N GLU A 139 -3.53 9.00 2.44
CA GLU A 139 -4.36 9.57 1.38
C GLU A 139 -4.28 8.75 0.08
N ASP A 140 -3.07 8.38 -0.35
CA ASP A 140 -2.86 7.50 -1.51
C ASP A 140 -3.53 6.15 -1.30
N ASN A 141 -3.35 5.55 -0.12
CA ASN A 141 -3.97 4.27 0.23
C ASN A 141 -5.50 4.35 0.20
N ARG A 142 -6.08 5.44 0.72
CA ARG A 142 -7.53 5.69 0.67
C ARG A 142 -8.04 5.78 -0.77
N GLN A 143 -7.38 6.55 -1.62
CA GLN A 143 -7.77 6.72 -3.03
C GLN A 143 -7.74 5.39 -3.80
N LEU A 144 -6.73 4.54 -3.56
CA LEU A 144 -6.66 3.21 -4.19
C LEU A 144 -7.80 2.30 -3.72
N ASN A 145 -8.16 2.33 -2.43
CA ASN A 145 -9.28 1.56 -1.89
C ASN A 145 -10.64 2.04 -2.44
N GLU A 146 -10.80 3.34 -2.66
CA GLU A 146 -11.98 3.91 -3.30
C GLU A 146 -12.10 3.46 -4.76
N ARG A 147 -11.00 3.49 -5.51
CA ARG A 147 -10.97 2.98 -6.90
C ARG A 147 -11.24 1.48 -6.97
N LEU A 148 -10.70 0.68 -6.04
CA LEU A 148 -11.04 -0.74 -5.95
C LEU A 148 -12.54 -0.95 -5.68
N THR A 149 -13.15 -0.11 -4.84
CA THR A 149 -14.60 -0.13 -4.61
C THR A 149 -15.37 0.26 -5.86
N GLN A 150 -14.91 1.25 -6.64
CA GLN A 150 -15.52 1.61 -7.92
C GLN A 150 -15.45 0.47 -8.95
N LEU A 151 -14.35 -0.28 -9.00
CA LEU A 151 -14.23 -1.47 -9.85
C LEU A 151 -15.28 -2.53 -9.50
N ILE A 152 -15.50 -2.77 -8.21
CA ILE A 152 -16.56 -3.67 -7.74
C ILE A 152 -17.94 -3.20 -8.24
N ARG A 153 -18.23 -1.89 -8.16
CA ARG A 153 -19.48 -1.29 -8.66
C ARG A 153 -19.63 -1.43 -10.17
N MET A 154 -18.54 -1.28 -10.94
CA MET A 154 -18.56 -1.51 -12.39
C MET A 154 -18.88 -2.96 -12.73
N LEU A 155 -18.31 -3.93 -12.01
CA LEU A 155 -18.59 -5.35 -12.23
C LEU A 155 -20.02 -5.74 -11.87
N GLU A 156 -20.58 -5.15 -10.82
CA GLU A 156 -22.00 -5.31 -10.50
C GLU A 156 -22.90 -4.75 -11.63
N ALA A 157 -22.51 -3.64 -12.24
CA ALA A 157 -23.24 -3.00 -13.33
C ALA A 157 -22.98 -3.64 -14.72
N ASP A 158 -22.40 -4.84 -14.78
CA ASP A 158 -22.05 -5.58 -16.01
C ASP A 158 -21.04 -4.84 -16.93
N LYS A 159 -20.26 -3.91 -16.36
CA LYS A 159 -19.24 -3.12 -17.08
C LYS A 159 -17.86 -3.78 -17.03
N GLN A 160 -17.80 -5.06 -17.38
CA GLN A 160 -16.58 -5.88 -17.26
C GLN A 160 -15.37 -5.28 -18.01
N GLN A 161 -15.57 -4.77 -19.23
CA GLN A 161 -14.47 -4.23 -20.04
C GLN A 161 -13.88 -2.95 -19.44
N GLU A 162 -14.72 -2.05 -18.93
CA GLU A 162 -14.32 -0.82 -18.24
C GLU A 162 -13.55 -1.16 -16.96
N ALA A 163 -14.08 -2.08 -16.15
CA ALA A 163 -13.43 -2.54 -14.92
C ALA A 163 -12.05 -3.17 -15.20
N ASN A 164 -11.94 -4.00 -16.24
CA ASN A 164 -10.66 -4.60 -16.62
C ASN A 164 -9.63 -3.56 -17.08
N LYS A 165 -10.07 -2.49 -17.76
CA LYS A 165 -9.19 -1.40 -18.19
C LYS A 165 -8.70 -0.59 -16.99
N GLU A 166 -9.60 -0.20 -16.10
CA GLU A 166 -9.29 0.58 -14.90
C GLU A 166 -8.43 -0.21 -13.91
N GLN A 167 -8.66 -1.53 -13.77
CA GLN A 167 -7.83 -2.39 -12.92
C GLN A 167 -6.34 -2.36 -13.29
N ARG A 168 -6.01 -2.25 -14.58
CA ARG A 168 -4.59 -2.17 -15.01
C ARG A 168 -3.91 -0.90 -14.49
N SER A 169 -4.60 0.24 -14.55
CA SER A 169 -4.07 1.48 -13.98
C SER A 169 -3.96 1.36 -12.46
N LEU A 170 -5.02 0.86 -11.81
CA LEU A 170 -5.01 0.67 -10.35
C LEU A 170 -3.81 -0.17 -9.90
N LEU A 171 -3.50 -1.28 -10.58
CA LEU A 171 -2.37 -2.13 -10.22
C LEU A 171 -1.01 -1.43 -10.36
N ALA A 172 -0.86 -0.54 -11.35
CA ALA A 172 0.35 0.28 -11.49
C ALA A 172 0.46 1.28 -10.33
N ASP A 173 -0.64 1.97 -10.00
CA ASP A 173 -0.65 2.95 -8.91
C ASP A 173 -0.44 2.28 -7.53
N MET A 174 -0.93 1.05 -7.34
CA MET A 174 -0.65 0.24 -6.16
C MET A 174 0.83 -0.14 -6.07
N HIS A 175 1.46 -0.50 -7.20
CA HIS A 175 2.88 -0.82 -7.24
C HIS A 175 3.74 0.42 -6.92
N ASP A 176 3.37 1.57 -7.48
CA ASP A 176 4.07 2.83 -7.20
C ASP A 176 3.97 3.19 -5.72
N LEU A 177 2.80 2.99 -5.10
CA LEU A 177 2.65 3.19 -3.66
C LEU A 177 3.52 2.18 -2.86
N GLU A 178 3.55 0.92 -3.26
CA GLU A 178 4.41 -0.10 -2.64
C GLU A 178 5.88 0.34 -2.66
N VAL A 179 6.38 0.78 -3.81
CA VAL A 179 7.76 1.29 -3.98
C VAL A 179 8.01 2.50 -3.08
N ARG A 180 7.10 3.48 -3.05
CA ARG A 180 7.25 4.69 -2.21
C ARG A 180 7.29 4.35 -0.72
N VAL A 181 6.42 3.46 -0.25
CA VAL A 181 6.40 3.02 1.16
C VAL A 181 7.72 2.33 1.52
N VAL A 182 8.16 1.36 0.72
CA VAL A 182 9.41 0.64 0.99
C VAL A 182 10.60 1.58 0.96
N GLU A 183 10.66 2.50 -0.01
CA GLU A 183 11.71 3.52 -0.08
C GLU A 183 11.71 4.44 1.15
N PHE A 184 10.54 4.90 1.59
CA PHE A 184 10.43 5.74 2.79
C PHE A 184 10.94 5.02 4.02
N VAL A 185 10.43 3.80 4.28
CA VAL A 185 10.80 3.02 5.46
C VAL A 185 12.30 2.70 5.50
N GLN A 186 12.88 2.36 4.34
CA GLN A 186 14.27 1.88 4.29
C GLN A 186 15.28 3.01 4.15
N LEU A 187 14.97 4.07 3.40
CA LEU A 187 15.97 5.04 2.93
C LEU A 187 15.77 6.45 3.45
N GLN A 188 14.65 6.78 4.11
CA GLN A 188 14.39 8.17 4.53
C GLN A 188 15.48 8.72 5.47
N ALA A 189 15.88 7.96 6.49
CA ALA A 189 16.95 8.39 7.40
C ALA A 189 18.27 8.67 6.67
N ILE A 190 18.61 7.85 5.66
CA ILE A 190 19.84 8.03 4.87
C ILE A 190 19.74 9.29 3.99
N LYS A 191 18.57 9.56 3.41
CA LYS A 191 18.32 10.80 2.65
C LYS A 191 18.47 12.02 3.54
N ASP A 192 17.93 11.97 4.75
CA ASP A 192 18.01 13.07 5.72
C ASP A 192 19.48 13.32 6.14
N ASP A 193 20.23 12.25 6.42
CA ASP A 193 21.66 12.32 6.76
C ASP A 193 22.50 12.92 5.63
N LEU A 194 22.24 12.52 4.39
CA LEU A 194 22.91 13.07 3.21
C LEU A 194 22.51 14.52 2.97
N ALA A 195 21.24 14.88 3.12
CA ALA A 195 20.79 16.26 3.02
C ALA A 195 21.52 17.14 4.04
N LYS A 196 21.64 16.68 5.30
CA LYS A 196 22.40 17.37 6.33
C LYS A 196 23.88 17.49 5.97
N LEU A 197 24.52 16.41 5.51
CA LEU A 197 25.91 16.45 5.06
C LEU A 197 26.15 17.47 3.96
N LYS A 198 25.22 17.58 3.01
CA LYS A 198 25.30 18.60 1.98
C LYS A 198 25.22 20.02 2.55
N THR A 199 24.35 20.26 3.54
CA THR A 199 24.31 21.57 4.22
C THR A 199 25.59 21.90 4.99
N GLU A 200 26.40 20.89 5.32
CA GLU A 200 27.70 21.00 5.96
C GLU A 200 28.86 21.02 4.93
N ASN A 201 28.56 21.24 3.64
CA ASN A 201 29.51 21.30 2.51
C ASN A 201 30.34 20.02 2.33
N ALA A 202 29.81 18.85 2.72
CA ALA A 202 30.51 17.58 2.54
C ALA A 202 30.82 17.25 1.07
N ASP A 203 30.05 17.80 0.13
CA ASP A 203 30.28 17.69 -1.31
C ASP A 203 31.53 18.44 -1.80
N GLU A 204 31.92 19.50 -1.09
CA GLU A 204 33.16 20.24 -1.34
C GLU A 204 34.33 19.67 -0.52
N LEU A 205 34.09 19.33 0.75
CA LEU A 205 35.09 18.81 1.68
C LEU A 205 35.51 17.37 1.40
N SER A 206 34.61 16.55 0.83
CA SER A 206 34.83 15.12 0.63
C SER A 206 34.22 14.60 -0.68
N PRO A 207 34.48 15.22 -1.84
CA PRO A 207 33.73 15.01 -3.08
C PRO A 207 33.66 13.55 -3.52
N ILE A 208 34.76 12.81 -3.34
CA ILE A 208 34.84 11.38 -3.68
C ILE A 208 33.90 10.55 -2.80
N SER A 209 33.98 10.73 -1.48
CA SER A 209 33.17 9.95 -0.53
C SER A 209 31.69 10.34 -0.61
N TRP A 210 31.40 11.62 -0.80
CA TRP A 210 30.07 12.14 -1.09
C TRP A 210 29.46 11.48 -2.33
N GLN A 211 30.20 11.42 -3.43
CA GLN A 211 29.74 10.78 -4.67
C GLN A 211 29.50 9.28 -4.50
N THR A 212 30.34 8.58 -3.74
CA THR A 212 30.12 7.17 -3.38
C THR A 212 28.83 6.99 -2.60
N ALA A 213 28.57 7.83 -1.59
CA ALA A 213 27.35 7.76 -0.79
C ALA A 213 26.08 8.01 -1.62
N GLN A 214 26.08 9.03 -2.48
CA GLN A 214 24.97 9.29 -3.40
C GLN A 214 24.74 8.11 -4.37
N SER A 215 25.81 7.52 -4.89
CA SER A 215 25.72 6.39 -5.81
C SER A 215 25.14 5.15 -5.11
N ALA A 216 25.54 4.88 -3.87
CA ALA A 216 25.00 3.79 -3.07
C ALA A 216 23.50 3.99 -2.77
N LEU A 217 23.08 5.22 -2.42
CA LEU A 217 21.66 5.55 -2.26
C LEU A 217 20.87 5.32 -3.55
N LYS A 218 21.35 5.82 -4.69
CA LYS A 218 20.69 5.64 -6.00
C LYS A 218 20.56 4.17 -6.39
N GLN A 219 21.57 3.34 -6.10
CA GLN A 219 21.50 1.91 -6.34
C GLN A 219 20.45 1.23 -5.47
N ALA A 220 20.35 1.60 -4.19
CA ALA A 220 19.30 1.11 -3.30
C ALA A 220 17.90 1.52 -3.79
N GLN A 221 17.71 2.77 -4.20
CA GLN A 221 16.46 3.25 -4.79
C GLN A 221 16.08 2.48 -6.06
N ALA A 222 17.03 2.28 -6.98
CA ALA A 222 16.80 1.52 -8.21
C ALA A 222 16.44 0.05 -7.93
N LEU A 223 17.05 -0.56 -6.91
CA LEU A 223 16.72 -1.91 -6.48
C LEU A 223 15.29 -2.00 -5.90
N ILE A 224 14.90 -1.03 -5.06
CA ILE A 224 13.54 -0.97 -4.49
C ILE A 224 12.52 -0.76 -5.61
N ALA A 225 12.76 0.16 -6.55
CA ALA A 225 11.88 0.42 -7.68
C ALA A 225 11.68 -0.83 -8.56
N LYS A 226 12.74 -1.61 -8.77
CA LYS A 226 12.66 -2.82 -9.61
C LYS A 226 12.05 -4.01 -8.88
N THR A 227 12.36 -4.16 -7.60
CA THR A 227 12.02 -5.35 -6.80
C THR A 227 11.69 -4.98 -5.35
N PRO A 228 10.56 -4.30 -5.08
CA PRO A 228 10.25 -3.77 -3.74
C PRO A 228 10.05 -4.86 -2.68
N ARG A 229 9.83 -6.11 -3.12
CA ARG A 229 9.64 -7.29 -2.25
C ARG A 229 10.92 -8.07 -1.97
N ALA A 230 12.06 -7.67 -2.55
CA ALA A 230 13.34 -8.35 -2.34
C ALA A 230 13.99 -7.94 -1.00
N THR A 231 13.31 -8.21 0.12
CA THR A 231 13.64 -7.71 1.46
C THR A 231 15.11 -7.90 1.84
N GLY A 232 15.69 -9.08 1.61
CA GLY A 232 17.10 -9.35 1.90
C GLY A 232 18.08 -8.54 1.06
N ALA A 233 17.79 -8.36 -0.23
CA ALA A 233 18.63 -7.57 -1.13
C ALA A 233 18.51 -6.06 -0.80
N ILE A 234 17.30 -5.59 -0.50
CA ILE A 234 17.03 -4.22 -0.08
C ILE A 234 17.73 -3.90 1.25
N ALA A 235 17.67 -4.79 2.24
CA ALA A 235 18.35 -4.60 3.52
C ALA A 235 19.87 -4.47 3.32
N LYS A 236 20.47 -5.33 2.49
CA LYS A 236 21.91 -5.26 2.17
C LYS A 236 22.27 -3.95 1.46
N ALA A 237 21.47 -3.50 0.50
CA ALA A 237 21.69 -2.25 -0.22
C ALA A 237 21.54 -1.03 0.69
N THR A 238 20.53 -1.04 1.56
CA THR A 238 20.26 -0.01 2.57
C THR A 238 21.42 0.13 3.55
N GLU A 239 21.92 -0.98 4.09
CA GLU A 239 23.10 -1.00 4.95
C GLU A 239 24.37 -0.53 4.22
N GLY A 240 24.51 -0.87 2.94
CA GLY A 240 25.59 -0.34 2.09
C GLY A 240 25.52 1.19 1.95
N ALA A 241 24.35 1.74 1.64
CA ALA A 241 24.11 3.17 1.52
C ALA A 241 24.35 3.90 2.85
N LYS A 242 23.87 3.34 3.97
CA LYS A 242 24.08 3.85 5.32
C LYS A 242 25.57 3.95 5.67
N ARG A 243 26.34 2.88 5.42
CA ARG A 243 27.80 2.88 5.64
C ARG A 243 28.50 3.91 4.77
N ALA A 244 28.11 4.05 3.50
CA ALA A 244 28.70 5.03 2.61
C ALA A 244 28.42 6.47 3.05
N ALA A 245 27.19 6.77 3.50
CA ALA A 245 26.84 8.07 4.06
C ALA A 245 27.62 8.39 5.35
N ALA A 246 27.74 7.42 6.26
CA ALA A 246 28.54 7.56 7.47
C ALA A 246 30.02 7.78 7.16
N HIS A 247 30.57 7.06 6.18
CA HIS A 247 31.95 7.26 5.73
C HIS A 247 32.15 8.67 5.14
N ALA A 248 31.23 9.15 4.32
CA ALA A 248 31.30 10.52 3.78
C ALA A 248 31.33 11.58 4.90
N ARG A 249 30.54 11.40 5.97
CA ARG A 249 30.60 12.26 7.16
C ARG A 249 31.97 12.27 7.80
N VAL A 250 32.51 11.09 8.10
CA VAL A 250 33.82 10.96 8.76
C VAL A 250 34.93 11.62 7.94
N ILE A 251 34.91 11.45 6.61
CA ILE A 251 35.90 12.08 5.73
C ILE A 251 35.70 13.60 5.67
N ALA A 252 34.46 14.09 5.57
CA ALA A 252 34.18 15.52 5.57
C ALA A 252 34.66 16.20 6.87
N ASP A 253 34.35 15.60 8.02
CA ASP A 253 34.76 16.10 9.33
C ASP A 253 36.30 16.14 9.45
N LEU A 254 36.98 15.09 8.98
CA LEU A 254 38.45 15.03 8.98
C LEU A 254 39.06 16.05 8.02
N THR A 255 38.52 16.21 6.81
CA THR A 255 38.98 17.24 5.86
C THR A 255 38.80 18.63 6.46
N GLN A 256 37.67 18.89 7.11
CA GLN A 256 37.41 20.17 7.76
C GLN A 256 38.43 20.47 8.87
N GLU A 257 38.80 19.45 9.66
CA GLU A 257 39.86 19.58 10.67
C GLU A 257 41.22 19.90 10.01
N ILE A 258 41.57 19.19 8.94
CA ILE A 258 42.82 19.42 8.18
C ILE A 258 42.87 20.86 7.65
N LEU A 259 41.78 21.34 7.03
CA LEU A 259 41.72 22.69 6.44
C LEU A 259 41.73 23.81 7.49
N ALA A 260 41.26 23.53 8.71
CA ALA A 260 41.27 24.48 9.82
C ALA A 260 42.61 24.54 10.57
N ALA A 261 43.47 23.53 10.41
CA ALA A 261 44.76 23.44 11.11
C ALA A 261 45.74 24.51 10.60
N LYS A 262 46.34 25.26 11.53
CA LYS A 262 47.48 26.17 11.26
C LYS A 262 48.81 25.44 11.47
N ASP A 263 49.94 26.06 11.16
CA ASP A 263 51.27 25.43 11.19
C ASP A 263 51.58 24.62 12.47
N ALA A 264 51.26 25.16 13.66
CA ALA A 264 51.46 24.45 14.94
C ALA A 264 50.47 23.30 15.16
N ASP A 265 49.27 23.38 14.58
CA ASP A 265 48.23 22.35 14.67
C ASP A 265 48.45 21.23 13.63
N ALA A 266 49.17 21.53 12.54
CA ALA A 266 49.47 20.57 11.48
C ALA A 266 50.41 19.46 11.95
N GLU A 267 51.44 19.78 12.74
CA GLU A 267 52.30 18.77 13.36
C GLU A 267 51.50 17.90 14.35
N ALA A 268 50.66 18.53 15.18
CA ALA A 268 49.81 17.81 16.12
C ALA A 268 48.81 16.86 15.41
N LEU A 269 48.28 17.25 14.25
CA LEU A 269 47.40 16.42 13.43
C LEU A 269 48.17 15.23 12.83
N ALA A 270 49.37 15.46 12.29
CA ALA A 270 50.22 14.41 11.75
C ALA A 270 50.62 13.37 12.82
N LEU A 271 51.01 13.83 14.01
CA LEU A 271 51.32 12.96 15.15
C LEU A 271 50.10 12.16 15.62
N ARG A 272 48.90 12.75 15.54
CA ARG A 272 47.65 12.03 15.87
C ARG A 272 47.36 10.91 14.88
N MET A 273 47.53 11.17 13.58
CA MET A 273 47.38 10.16 12.53
C MET A 273 48.40 9.03 12.67
N GLU A 274 49.67 9.34 12.97
CA GLU A 274 50.70 8.33 13.27
C GLU A 274 50.28 7.47 14.48
N ARG A 275 49.75 8.10 15.53
CA ARG A 275 49.32 7.41 16.74
C ARG A 275 48.23 6.38 16.48
N TRP A 276 47.34 6.59 15.51
CA TRP A 276 46.34 5.59 15.11
C TRP A 276 47.00 4.31 14.57
N LEU A 277 48.00 4.43 13.70
CA LEU A 277 48.76 3.29 13.18
C LEU A 277 49.59 2.62 14.28
N TYR A 278 50.18 3.41 15.18
CA TYR A 278 50.94 2.89 16.31
C TYR A 278 50.08 2.06 17.27
N GLN A 279 48.84 2.48 17.54
CA GLN A 279 47.92 1.69 18.37
C GLN A 279 47.64 0.30 17.79
N ILE A 280 47.57 0.20 16.45
CA ILE A 280 47.45 -1.10 15.76
C ILE A 280 48.72 -1.93 15.97
N SER A 281 49.91 -1.35 15.80
CA SER A 281 51.20 -2.02 16.08
C SER A 281 51.24 -2.60 17.50
N VAL A 282 50.87 -1.81 18.51
CA VAL A 282 50.87 -2.25 19.91
C VAL A 282 49.92 -3.42 20.12
N ALA A 283 48.72 -3.38 19.54
CA ALA A 283 47.76 -4.48 19.63
C ALA A 283 48.28 -5.76 18.95
N LEU A 284 49.02 -5.61 17.84
CA LEU A 284 49.66 -6.70 17.13
C LEU A 284 50.97 -7.19 17.77
N LYS A 285 51.48 -6.49 18.79
CA LYS A 285 52.82 -6.69 19.36
C LYS A 285 53.93 -6.63 18.30
N HIS A 286 53.74 -5.80 17.30
CA HIS A 286 54.70 -5.59 16.23
C HIS A 286 55.77 -4.57 16.66
N ASP A 287 57.00 -4.73 16.16
CA ASP A 287 58.10 -3.79 16.38
C ASP A 287 57.70 -2.34 16.04
N ASP A 288 58.27 -1.38 16.78
CA ASP A 288 58.04 0.05 16.54
C ASP A 288 58.75 0.49 15.26
N ILE A 289 57.96 0.69 14.20
CA ILE A 289 58.41 1.09 12.87
C ILE A 289 57.99 2.52 12.49
N ARG A 290 57.73 3.39 13.48
CA ARG A 290 57.30 4.78 13.24
C ARG A 290 58.31 5.63 12.46
N TYR A 291 59.56 5.17 12.37
CA TYR A 291 60.58 5.79 11.51
C TYR A 291 60.34 5.58 10.00
N LEU A 292 59.42 4.70 9.60
CA LEU A 292 59.00 4.51 8.21
C LEU A 292 57.84 5.43 7.85
N SER A 293 57.62 5.67 6.55
CA SER A 293 56.44 6.43 6.10
C SER A 293 55.13 5.71 6.47
N MET A 294 54.05 6.45 6.75
CA MET A 294 52.76 5.85 7.13
C MET A 294 52.25 4.78 6.15
N PRO A 295 52.37 4.92 4.81
CA PRO A 295 52.00 3.85 3.89
C PRO A 295 52.80 2.57 4.08
N GLU A 296 54.11 2.68 4.34
CA GLU A 296 54.97 1.53 4.58
C GLU A 296 54.67 0.88 5.94
N GLN A 297 54.39 1.68 6.97
CA GLN A 297 53.91 1.18 8.28
C GLN A 297 52.61 0.37 8.10
N ALA A 298 51.61 0.94 7.44
CA ALA A 298 50.32 0.28 7.20
C ALA A 298 50.47 -1.04 6.44
N LYS A 299 51.34 -1.09 5.42
CA LYS A 299 51.62 -2.30 4.65
C LYS A 299 52.24 -3.41 5.52
N ARG A 300 53.21 -3.08 6.38
CA ARG A 300 53.87 -4.05 7.26
C ARG A 300 52.94 -4.58 8.33
N TYR A 301 52.13 -3.70 8.93
CA TYR A 301 51.11 -4.12 9.90
C TYR A 301 50.05 -5.03 9.26
N ALA A 302 49.62 -4.74 8.04
CA ALA A 302 48.68 -5.61 7.31
C ALA A 302 49.29 -7.01 7.07
N ALA A 303 50.55 -7.09 6.63
CA ALA A 303 51.23 -8.38 6.46
C ALA A 303 51.32 -9.18 7.78
N ALA A 304 51.62 -8.51 8.89
CA ALA A 304 51.65 -9.15 10.21
C ALA A 304 50.28 -9.69 10.63
N VAL A 305 49.18 -9.00 10.31
CA VAL A 305 47.81 -9.50 10.55
C VAL A 305 47.54 -10.76 9.74
N GLU A 306 47.92 -10.79 8.46
CA GLU A 306 47.72 -11.97 7.60
C GLU A 306 48.50 -13.19 8.10
N GLU A 307 49.71 -13.00 8.65
CA GLU A 307 50.49 -14.08 9.26
C GLU A 307 49.83 -14.67 10.51
N LEU A 308 49.14 -13.86 11.31
CA LEU A 308 48.39 -14.32 12.48
C LEU A 308 47.11 -15.10 12.14
N GLN A 309 46.60 -14.96 10.92
CA GLN A 309 45.40 -15.65 10.45
C GLN A 309 45.68 -16.99 9.75
N ARG A 310 46.97 -17.31 9.54
CA ARG A 310 47.42 -18.61 9.02
C ARG A 310 47.66 -19.60 10.16
#